data_AF-A0A7C4YK36-F1
#
_entry.id   AF-A0A7C4YK36-F1
#
_cell.length_a   1.000
_cell.length_b   1.000
_cell.length_c   1.000
_cell.angle_alpha   90.00
_cell.angle_beta   90.00
_cell.angle_gamma   90.00
#
_symmetry.space_group_name_H-M   'P 1'
#
loop_
_entity.id
_entity.type
_entity.pdbx_description
1 polymer ?
#
loop_
_entity_poly.entity_id
_entity_poly.type
_entity_poly.pdbx_seq_one_letter_code
_entity_poly.pdbx_strand_id
1 'polypeptide(L)'
;MQRPGEAQPVTRMSLGLAKVLLPAKDARNAVISRHTVLVGFAGFWQNRPIPEMSHPCRFRPARAERRRPITGILVPVGCFFEVIAMHALRAVLVASLVPALLNAAEPGKDSAPARVSYYKDIRPIFQQNCQGCHQPAKAQGGYIMTAFDALMQPGNTGKQPIVAGKPDASHLVQQLLPSSGKPPAMPKDKEPLKEFQIAKIRQWISEGAKDDTPASVTKVQIDEDHPPFYDLPPVVTALAYSPDSKMLAVSGYHEVVLHRADGSGIVGRLIGASERIQDIAFSPDGK
;
A
#
# COMPACT_ATOMS: atom_id res chain seq x y z
N MET A 1 -20.61 74.91 26.49
CA MET A 1 -22.07 74.89 26.74
C MET A 1 -22.73 74.32 25.49
N GLN A 2 -23.47 73.20 25.64
CA GLN A 2 -24.42 72.53 24.71
C GLN A 2 -23.97 71.86 23.37
N ARG A 3 -24.63 70.69 23.17
CA ARG A 3 -24.60 69.57 22.17
C ARG A 3 -25.58 69.88 20.98
N PRO A 4 -26.02 68.96 20.05
CA PRO A 4 -25.50 67.67 19.49
C PRO A 4 -25.72 67.43 17.95
N GLY A 5 -25.08 66.38 17.39
CA GLY A 5 -25.66 65.32 16.52
C GLY A 5 -26.05 65.55 15.05
N GLU A 6 -25.42 64.83 14.10
CA GLU A 6 -26.04 64.40 12.83
C GLU A 6 -25.38 63.12 12.27
N ALA A 7 -26.19 62.24 11.67
CA ALA A 7 -25.86 60.90 11.20
C ALA A 7 -25.21 60.89 9.80
N GLN A 8 -24.37 59.89 9.52
CA GLN A 8 -23.70 59.69 8.22
C GLN A 8 -24.46 58.65 7.35
N PRO A 9 -24.59 58.86 6.03
CA PRO A 9 -25.30 57.96 5.12
C PRO A 9 -24.43 56.82 4.58
N VAL A 10 -25.08 55.70 4.30
CA VAL A 10 -24.54 54.53 3.59
C VAL A 10 -24.29 54.84 2.12
N THR A 11 -23.10 54.50 1.61
CA THR A 11 -22.84 54.46 0.16
C THR A 11 -22.48 53.05 -0.26
N ARG A 12 -23.34 52.50 -1.14
CA ARG A 12 -23.22 51.22 -1.82
C ARG A 12 -22.34 51.42 -3.07
N MET A 13 -21.29 50.64 -3.23
CA MET A 13 -20.50 50.63 -4.46
C MET A 13 -20.60 49.26 -5.14
N SER A 14 -21.31 49.24 -6.27
CA SER A 14 -21.27 48.18 -7.25
C SER A 14 -19.95 48.27 -8.02
N LEU A 15 -19.30 47.14 -8.27
CA LEU A 15 -18.30 47.02 -9.32
C LEU A 15 -18.62 45.79 -10.16
N GLY A 16 -18.98 46.07 -11.41
CA GLY A 16 -19.14 45.08 -12.47
C GLY A 16 -17.79 44.65 -13.04
N LEU A 17 -17.87 43.50 -13.72
CA LEU A 17 -16.88 42.80 -14.54
C LEU A 17 -15.69 43.64 -15.05
N ALA A 18 -14.50 43.31 -14.56
CA ALA A 18 -13.25 43.45 -15.31
C ALA A 18 -12.52 42.10 -15.31
N LYS A 19 -12.34 41.55 -16.51
CA LYS A 19 -11.50 40.39 -16.79
C LYS A 19 -10.05 40.87 -16.72
N VAL A 20 -9.34 40.53 -15.64
CA VAL A 20 -7.91 40.78 -15.48
C VAL A 20 -7.22 39.43 -15.33
N LEU A 21 -6.40 39.11 -16.32
CA LEU A 21 -5.37 38.08 -16.25
C LEU A 21 -4.26 38.57 -15.31
N LEU A 22 -3.65 37.65 -14.53
CA LEU A 22 -2.38 37.69 -13.75
C LEU A 22 -2.60 37.26 -12.27
N PRO A 23 -1.57 36.77 -11.55
CA PRO A 23 -0.75 35.59 -11.80
C PRO A 23 -0.71 34.65 -10.57
N ALA A 24 -0.18 33.44 -10.73
CA ALA A 24 0.12 32.53 -9.63
C ALA A 24 1.05 33.17 -8.59
N LYS A 25 0.57 33.34 -7.36
CA LYS A 25 1.32 33.33 -6.09
C LYS A 25 0.34 33.51 -4.91
N ASP A 26 0.61 32.78 -3.84
CA ASP A 26 -0.02 32.85 -2.51
C ASP A 26 -1.25 31.95 -2.25
N ALA A 27 -1.07 30.64 -2.49
CA ALA A 27 -1.76 29.61 -1.71
C ALA A 27 -0.95 29.26 -0.45
N ARG A 28 -0.95 30.14 0.56
CA ARG A 28 -0.56 29.80 1.93
C ARG A 28 -1.66 30.25 2.87
N ASN A 29 -2.14 29.30 3.67
CA ASN A 29 -3.13 29.42 4.76
C ASN A 29 -4.61 29.16 4.39
N ALA A 30 -4.94 27.91 4.08
CA ALA A 30 -6.25 27.36 4.47
C ALA A 30 -6.14 26.89 5.93
N VAL A 31 -6.63 27.71 6.86
CA VAL A 31 -6.73 27.37 8.29
C VAL A 31 -7.93 26.43 8.48
N ILE A 32 -7.66 25.19 8.90
CA ILE A 32 -8.68 24.26 9.38
C ILE A 32 -9.22 24.82 10.70
N SER A 33 -10.37 25.49 10.64
CA SER A 33 -11.05 26.01 11.83
C SER A 33 -11.82 24.88 12.52
N ARG A 34 -11.33 24.45 13.70
CA ARG A 34 -12.09 23.61 14.63
C ARG A 34 -13.20 24.44 15.25
N HIS A 35 -14.42 24.32 14.73
CA HIS A 35 -15.62 24.74 15.46
C HIS A 35 -16.24 23.53 16.15
N THR A 36 -16.02 23.46 17.47
CA THR A 36 -16.78 22.59 18.38
C THR A 36 -18.21 23.09 18.44
N VAL A 37 -19.14 22.36 17.83
CA VAL A 37 -20.58 22.59 18.02
C VAL A 37 -21.01 21.82 19.26
N LEU A 38 -21.21 22.55 20.37
CA LEU A 38 -21.90 22.07 21.56
C LEU A 38 -23.40 21.98 21.24
N VAL A 39 -23.87 20.77 20.92
CA VAL A 39 -25.31 20.47 20.93
C VAL A 39 -25.62 19.88 22.31
N GLY A 40 -26.33 20.65 23.13
CA GLY A 40 -26.87 20.18 24.41
C GLY A 40 -27.99 19.18 24.19
N PHE A 41 -27.77 17.92 24.57
CA PHE A 41 -28.82 16.92 24.73
C PHE A 41 -29.14 16.78 26.22
N ALA A 42 -30.22 17.44 26.64
CA ALA A 42 -30.83 17.24 27.94
C ALA A 42 -31.72 15.97 27.90
N GLY A 43 -31.37 15.01 28.76
CA GLY A 43 -32.32 14.16 29.50
C GLY A 43 -33.19 13.18 28.72
N PHE A 44 -32.78 11.90 28.68
CA PHE A 44 -33.68 10.77 28.92
C PHE A 44 -32.88 9.46 29.13
N TRP A 45 -32.18 9.33 30.27
CA TRP A 45 -31.59 8.06 30.68
C TRP A 45 -32.62 7.25 31.48
N GLN A 46 -33.47 6.51 30.78
CA GLN A 46 -34.18 5.39 31.38
C GLN A 46 -33.27 4.16 31.31
N ASN A 47 -32.77 3.77 32.49
CA ASN A 47 -32.14 2.48 32.75
C ASN A 47 -33.10 1.36 32.31
N ARG A 48 -32.86 0.75 31.15
CA ARG A 48 -33.44 -0.55 30.82
C ARG A 48 -32.40 -1.64 31.10
N PRO A 49 -32.77 -2.73 31.82
CA PRO A 49 -31.88 -3.86 32.01
C PRO A 49 -31.61 -4.55 30.67
N ILE A 50 -30.35 -4.90 30.47
CA ILE A 50 -29.84 -5.63 29.31
C ILE A 50 -30.39 -7.07 29.39
N PRO A 51 -31.10 -7.60 28.38
CA PRO A 51 -31.47 -9.01 28.39
C PRO A 51 -30.21 -9.85 28.19
N GLU A 52 -29.95 -10.71 29.17
CA GLU A 52 -28.89 -11.72 29.17
C GLU A 52 -29.15 -12.72 28.03
N MET A 53 -28.40 -12.58 26.93
CA MET A 53 -28.47 -13.50 25.79
C MET A 53 -27.72 -14.80 26.13
N SER A 54 -28.35 -15.68 26.90
CA SER A 54 -27.93 -17.06 27.07
C SER A 54 -28.39 -17.91 25.88
N HIS A 55 -27.69 -17.78 24.75
CA HIS A 55 -27.80 -18.77 23.67
C HIS A 55 -26.67 -19.79 23.83
N PRO A 56 -26.95 -21.05 24.21
CA PRO A 56 -25.93 -22.08 24.12
C PRO A 56 -25.59 -22.29 22.64
N CYS A 57 -24.35 -21.95 22.26
CA CYS A 57 -23.75 -22.42 21.02
C CYS A 57 -23.78 -23.95 21.04
N ARG A 58 -24.80 -24.55 20.41
CA ARG A 58 -24.81 -25.97 20.07
C ARG A 58 -23.72 -26.19 19.02
N PHE A 59 -22.53 -26.56 19.50
CA PHE A 59 -21.52 -27.22 18.68
C PHE A 59 -22.18 -28.44 18.00
N ARG A 60 -22.42 -28.36 16.69
CA ARG A 60 -22.66 -29.54 15.86
C ARG A 60 -21.30 -30.24 15.75
N PRO A 61 -21.12 -31.45 16.31
CA PRO A 61 -19.90 -32.20 16.04
C PRO A 61 -19.85 -32.51 14.54
N ALA A 62 -18.66 -32.33 13.96
CA ALA A 62 -18.37 -32.78 12.60
C ALA A 62 -18.74 -34.26 12.48
N ARG A 63 -19.56 -34.57 11.48
CA ARG A 63 -19.93 -35.95 11.16
C ARG A 63 -18.65 -36.68 10.76
N ALA A 64 -18.20 -37.59 11.62
CA ALA A 64 -17.10 -38.48 11.32
C ALA A 64 -17.44 -39.31 10.08
N GLU A 65 -16.77 -39.00 8.97
CA GLU A 65 -16.85 -39.75 7.73
C GLU A 65 -16.20 -41.11 7.98
N ARG A 66 -17.02 -42.15 8.14
CA ARG A 66 -16.55 -43.53 8.28
C ARG A 66 -15.79 -43.92 7.01
N ARG A 67 -14.46 -44.01 7.13
CA ARG A 67 -13.60 -44.67 6.15
C ARG A 67 -14.12 -46.09 5.94
N ARG A 68 -14.58 -46.38 4.72
CA ARG A 68 -14.94 -47.74 4.32
C ARG A 68 -13.65 -48.57 4.16
N PRO A 69 -13.60 -49.82 4.64
CA PRO A 69 -12.46 -50.69 4.42
C PRO A 69 -12.35 -51.02 2.93
N ILE A 70 -11.13 -50.92 2.41
CA ILE A 70 -10.78 -51.32 1.05
C ILE A 70 -10.72 -52.85 1.06
N THR A 71 -11.84 -53.49 0.73
CA THR A 71 -11.90 -54.93 0.53
C THR A 71 -11.03 -55.31 -0.66
N GLY A 72 -10.08 -56.23 -0.45
CA GLY A 72 -9.11 -56.65 -1.44
C GLY A 72 -9.75 -57.17 -2.72
N ILE A 73 -9.38 -56.56 -3.84
CA ILE A 73 -9.65 -57.10 -5.17
C ILE A 73 -8.52 -58.10 -5.46
N LEU A 74 -8.86 -59.38 -5.35
CA LEU A 74 -8.07 -60.51 -5.81
C LEU A 74 -8.14 -60.51 -7.35
N VAL A 75 -7.07 -60.08 -8.02
CA VAL A 75 -6.97 -60.16 -9.49
C VAL A 75 -6.55 -61.58 -9.86
N PRO A 76 -7.32 -62.32 -10.68
CA PRO A 76 -7.01 -63.70 -11.04
C PRO A 76 -5.78 -63.77 -11.96
N VAL A 77 -4.85 -64.63 -11.57
CA VAL A 77 -3.66 -65.05 -12.32
C VAL A 77 -4.13 -65.88 -13.52
N GLY A 78 -4.42 -65.24 -14.65
CA GLY A 78 -4.99 -65.96 -15.77
C GLY A 78 -5.22 -65.15 -17.03
N CYS A 79 -4.29 -64.28 -17.42
CA CYS A 79 -4.23 -63.68 -18.76
C CYS A 79 -2.83 -63.10 -19.06
N PHE A 80 -1.77 -63.78 -18.59
CA PHE A 80 -0.37 -63.35 -18.80
C PHE A 80 0.29 -63.97 -20.05
N PHE A 81 -0.45 -64.72 -20.88
CA PHE A 81 0.14 -65.48 -21.99
C PHE A 81 -0.14 -64.95 -23.42
N GLU A 82 -0.87 -63.84 -23.60
CA GLU A 82 -1.15 -63.29 -24.94
C GLU A 82 -0.64 -61.86 -25.20
N VAL A 83 0.02 -61.20 -24.23
CA VAL A 83 0.53 -59.82 -24.42
C VAL A 83 2.05 -59.79 -24.73
N ILE A 84 2.71 -60.95 -24.82
CA ILE A 84 4.17 -61.03 -25.03
C ILE A 84 4.55 -60.87 -26.52
N ALA A 85 3.65 -61.15 -27.46
CA ALA A 85 3.95 -61.07 -28.89
C ALA A 85 3.87 -59.66 -29.50
N MET A 86 3.29 -58.68 -28.80
CA MET A 86 3.04 -57.33 -29.33
C MET A 86 3.93 -56.24 -28.72
N HIS A 87 4.90 -56.62 -27.87
CA HIS A 87 5.91 -55.71 -27.30
C HIS A 87 7.31 -55.87 -27.90
N ALA A 88 7.57 -56.97 -28.62
CA ALA A 88 8.86 -57.18 -29.29
C ALA A 88 9.07 -56.31 -30.55
N LEU A 89 7.98 -55.84 -31.20
CA LEU A 89 8.10 -55.02 -32.42
C LEU A 89 8.10 -53.50 -32.19
N ARG A 90 7.71 -53.02 -30.99
CA ARG A 90 7.80 -51.59 -30.63
C ARG A 90 9.14 -51.19 -30.01
N ALA A 91 9.91 -52.14 -29.48
CA ALA A 91 11.23 -51.86 -28.89
C ALA A 91 12.32 -51.56 -29.94
N VAL A 92 12.15 -52.02 -31.18
CA VAL A 92 13.16 -51.83 -32.25
C VAL A 92 13.00 -50.48 -32.98
N LEU A 93 11.80 -49.89 -32.98
CA LEU A 93 11.53 -48.60 -33.65
C LEU A 93 11.77 -47.36 -32.76
N VAL A 94 11.81 -47.52 -31.44
CA VAL A 94 12.18 -46.41 -30.52
C VAL A 94 13.71 -46.25 -30.41
N ALA A 95 14.49 -47.28 -30.75
CA ALA A 95 15.95 -47.26 -30.63
C ALA A 95 16.70 -46.57 -31.80
N SER A 96 16.02 -46.19 -32.89
CA SER A 96 16.67 -45.59 -34.08
C SER A 96 16.39 -44.08 -34.28
N LEU A 97 15.64 -43.43 -33.39
CA LEU A 97 15.32 -41.99 -33.46
C LEU A 97 15.99 -41.15 -32.35
N VAL A 98 16.92 -41.73 -31.58
CA VAL A 98 17.52 -41.09 -30.39
C VAL A 98 18.93 -40.48 -30.57
N PRO A 99 19.69 -40.58 -31.68
CA PRO A 99 21.00 -39.92 -31.71
C PRO A 99 20.99 -38.46 -32.22
N ALA A 100 19.83 -37.79 -32.34
CA ALA A 100 19.76 -36.40 -32.88
C ALA A 100 19.28 -35.32 -31.89
N LEU A 101 19.08 -35.66 -30.61
CA LEU A 101 18.69 -34.73 -29.54
C LEU A 101 19.79 -34.50 -28.49
N LEU A 102 21.04 -34.80 -28.86
CA LEU A 102 22.22 -34.33 -28.13
C LEU A 102 22.76 -33.06 -28.80
N ASN A 103 21.87 -32.10 -29.08
CA ASN A 103 22.32 -30.75 -29.40
C ASN A 103 22.84 -30.17 -28.09
N ALA A 104 24.12 -29.81 -28.11
CA ALA A 104 24.87 -29.15 -27.08
C ALA A 104 24.00 -28.19 -26.25
N ALA A 105 23.73 -28.55 -25.01
CA ALA A 105 23.56 -27.55 -23.98
C ALA A 105 24.95 -26.90 -23.83
N GLU A 106 25.20 -25.85 -24.61
CA GLU A 106 26.28 -24.93 -24.31
C GLU A 106 26.09 -24.50 -22.85
N PRO A 107 27.10 -24.61 -21.97
CA PRO A 107 27.03 -23.99 -20.66
C PRO A 107 26.71 -22.53 -20.92
N GLY A 108 25.49 -22.13 -20.54
CA GLY A 108 24.97 -20.80 -20.80
C GLY A 108 26.00 -19.78 -20.35
N LYS A 109 26.36 -18.89 -21.28
CA LYS A 109 27.09 -17.65 -21.06
C LYS A 109 26.93 -17.18 -19.63
N ASP A 110 28.05 -16.93 -18.97
CA ASP A 110 28.19 -16.25 -17.70
C ASP A 110 27.20 -15.09 -17.57
N SER A 111 25.99 -15.38 -17.11
CA SER A 111 25.12 -14.38 -16.54
C SER A 111 25.76 -14.09 -15.19
N ALA A 112 26.50 -12.98 -15.11
CA ALA A 112 26.92 -12.42 -13.84
C ALA A 112 25.74 -12.53 -12.85
N PRO A 113 25.99 -12.98 -11.61
CA PRO A 113 24.91 -13.23 -10.66
C PRO A 113 23.97 -12.03 -10.63
N ALA A 114 22.67 -12.29 -10.77
CA ALA A 114 21.67 -11.25 -10.81
C ALA A 114 21.83 -10.35 -9.58
N ARG A 115 22.01 -9.04 -9.81
CA ARG A 115 22.15 -8.04 -8.75
C ARG A 115 20.91 -8.03 -7.87
N VAL A 116 21.09 -7.73 -6.59
CA VAL A 116 19.99 -7.69 -5.62
C VAL A 116 19.17 -6.41 -5.84
N SER A 117 17.87 -6.57 -6.04
CA SER A 117 16.94 -5.45 -6.22
C SER A 117 16.52 -4.87 -4.87
N TYR A 118 16.70 -3.56 -4.66
CA TYR A 118 16.13 -2.93 -3.46
C TYR A 118 14.61 -3.11 -3.42
N TYR A 119 13.94 -2.81 -4.52
CA TYR A 119 12.48 -2.82 -4.62
C TYR A 119 11.87 -4.21 -4.43
N LYS A 120 12.43 -5.23 -5.08
CA LYS A 120 11.88 -6.58 -5.11
C LYS A 120 12.41 -7.47 -3.99
N ASP A 121 13.67 -7.32 -3.60
CA ASP A 121 14.34 -8.24 -2.68
C ASP A 121 14.46 -7.70 -1.26
N ILE A 122 14.84 -6.43 -1.11
CA ILE A 122 15.19 -5.84 0.20
C ILE A 122 13.99 -5.20 0.88
N ARG A 123 13.23 -4.39 0.14
CA ARG A 123 12.10 -3.63 0.67
C ARG A 123 11.05 -4.52 1.34
N PRO A 124 10.68 -5.72 0.81
CA PRO A 124 9.76 -6.61 1.51
C PRO A 124 10.29 -7.12 2.85
N ILE A 125 11.62 -7.35 2.97
CA ILE A 125 12.24 -7.75 4.24
C ILE A 125 12.09 -6.63 5.27
N PHE A 126 12.34 -5.37 4.89
CA PHE A 126 12.17 -4.22 5.77
C PHE A 126 10.71 -3.94 6.12
N GLN A 127 9.79 -4.07 5.15
CA GLN A 127 8.34 -3.93 5.37
C GLN A 127 7.84 -4.91 6.43
N GLN A 128 8.23 -6.19 6.31
CA GLN A 128 7.77 -7.24 7.20
C GLN A 128 8.36 -7.13 8.62
N ASN A 129 9.64 -6.77 8.73
CA ASN A 129 10.39 -6.92 9.98
C ASN A 129 10.67 -5.60 10.71
N CYS A 130 10.71 -4.46 10.01
CA CYS A 130 11.26 -3.21 10.55
C CYS A 130 10.24 -2.06 10.58
N GLN A 131 9.45 -1.90 9.52
CA GLN A 131 8.62 -0.70 9.34
C GLN A 131 7.49 -0.55 10.37
N GLY A 132 7.08 -1.61 11.07
CA GLY A 132 6.10 -1.50 12.16
C GLY A 132 6.53 -0.56 13.31
N CYS A 133 7.85 -0.38 13.50
CA CYS A 133 8.44 0.46 14.54
C CYS A 133 9.40 1.54 14.00
N HIS A 134 9.69 1.54 12.70
CA HIS A 134 10.58 2.49 12.03
C HIS A 134 9.84 3.22 10.91
N GLN A 135 8.76 3.90 11.28
CA GLN A 135 7.86 4.62 10.38
C GLN A 135 7.52 6.01 10.94
N PRO A 136 7.05 6.97 10.13
CA PRO A 136 6.94 8.38 10.53
C PRO A 136 6.11 8.63 11.81
N ALA A 137 5.00 7.92 11.98
CA ALA A 137 4.15 8.00 13.17
C ALA A 137 4.68 7.24 14.40
N LYS A 138 5.72 6.40 14.25
CA LYS A 138 6.39 5.66 15.33
C LYS A 138 7.83 5.42 14.92
N ALA A 139 8.67 6.43 15.11
CA ALA A 139 10.08 6.44 14.69
C ALA A 139 10.98 5.97 15.84
N GLN A 140 10.97 4.67 16.18
CA GLN A 140 11.82 4.19 17.28
C GLN A 140 13.30 4.42 16.95
N GLY A 141 14.03 4.97 17.93
CA GLY A 141 15.43 5.37 17.73
C GLY A 141 15.62 6.50 16.71
N GLY A 142 14.56 7.23 16.33
CA GLY A 142 14.60 8.31 15.34
C GLY A 142 14.91 7.84 13.92
N TYR A 143 14.78 6.55 13.63
CA TYR A 143 15.15 5.97 12.34
C TYR A 143 13.90 5.56 11.54
N ILE A 144 13.84 5.99 10.27
CA ILE A 144 12.70 5.80 9.37
C ILE A 144 13.12 4.93 8.19
N MET A 145 12.39 3.84 7.95
CA MET A 145 12.71 2.84 6.91
C MET A 145 11.62 2.75 5.82
N THR A 146 10.67 3.68 5.80
CA THR A 146 9.52 3.68 4.87
C THR A 146 9.80 4.42 3.56
N ALA A 147 10.84 5.24 3.51
CA ALA A 147 11.32 5.92 2.31
C ALA A 147 12.81 5.68 2.15
N PHE A 148 13.29 5.54 0.90
CA PHE A 148 14.68 5.23 0.62
C PHE A 148 15.63 6.33 1.13
N ASP A 149 15.33 7.60 0.85
CA ASP A 149 16.18 8.71 1.30
C ASP A 149 16.28 8.76 2.83
N ALA A 150 15.18 8.50 3.53
CA ALA A 150 15.14 8.46 4.99
C ALA A 150 15.87 7.25 5.57
N LEU A 151 15.81 6.09 4.90
CA LEU A 151 16.56 4.88 5.25
C LEU A 151 18.07 5.12 5.25
N MET A 152 18.55 6.04 4.39
CA MET A 152 19.96 6.40 4.32
C MET A 152 20.42 7.39 5.42
N GLN A 153 19.48 8.03 6.13
CA GLN A 153 19.79 9.02 7.17
C GLN A 153 19.99 8.39 8.55
N PRO A 154 20.96 8.88 9.34
CA PRO A 154 21.16 8.41 10.70
C PRO A 154 19.94 8.70 11.58
N GLY A 155 19.63 7.75 12.49
CA GLY A 155 18.70 7.99 13.58
C GLY A 155 19.36 8.70 14.76
N ASN A 156 18.74 8.61 15.94
CA ASN A 156 19.20 9.25 17.17
C ASN A 156 20.58 8.77 17.65
N THR A 157 21.06 7.62 17.16
CA THR A 157 22.41 7.13 17.48
C THR A 157 23.52 7.91 16.76
N GLY A 158 23.18 8.70 15.73
CA GLY A 158 24.13 9.42 14.88
C GLY A 158 25.02 8.53 14.00
N LYS A 159 24.88 7.20 14.08
CA LYS A 159 25.67 6.25 13.30
C LYS A 159 25.08 6.10 11.91
N GLN A 160 25.94 6.04 10.90
CA GLN A 160 25.53 5.82 9.51
C GLN A 160 24.82 4.45 9.38
N PRO A 161 23.53 4.41 9.04
CA PRO A 161 22.78 3.16 8.98
C PRO A 161 23.31 2.24 7.89
N ILE A 162 23.55 2.83 6.71
CA ILE A 162 24.01 2.13 5.51
C ILE A 162 25.23 2.87 4.95
N VAL A 163 26.34 2.15 4.85
CA VAL A 163 27.57 2.59 4.20
C VAL A 163 27.70 1.80 2.89
N ALA A 164 27.39 2.45 1.77
CA ALA A 164 27.43 1.81 0.45
C ALA A 164 28.80 1.14 0.18
N GLY A 165 28.77 -0.10 -0.27
CA GLY A 165 29.95 -0.95 -0.50
C GLY A 165 30.56 -1.57 0.77
N LYS A 166 30.11 -1.20 1.97
CA LYS A 166 30.70 -1.65 3.25
C LYS A 166 29.62 -2.20 4.20
N PRO A 167 29.12 -3.43 3.99
CA PRO A 167 28.09 -4.01 4.83
C PRO A 167 28.50 -4.10 6.31
N ASP A 168 29.73 -4.49 6.62
CA ASP A 168 30.19 -4.61 8.01
C ASP A 168 30.37 -3.26 8.73
N ALA A 169 30.58 -2.18 7.98
CA ALA A 169 30.63 -0.82 8.51
C ALA A 169 29.23 -0.19 8.68
N SER A 170 28.19 -0.83 8.14
CA SER A 170 26.82 -0.32 8.18
C SER A 170 26.18 -0.63 9.53
N HIS A 171 25.72 0.40 10.24
CA HIS A 171 25.13 0.21 11.55
C HIS A 171 23.89 -0.70 11.51
N LEU A 172 23.12 -0.66 10.41
CA LEU A 172 21.99 -1.56 10.18
C LEU A 172 22.40 -3.03 10.31
N VAL A 173 23.47 -3.45 9.61
CA VAL A 173 23.95 -4.84 9.63
C VAL A 173 24.44 -5.23 11.03
N GLN A 174 25.11 -4.31 11.74
CA GLN A 174 25.56 -4.55 13.11
C GLN A 174 24.40 -4.79 14.09
N GLN A 175 23.23 -4.19 13.86
CA GLN A 175 22.04 -4.44 14.68
C GLN A 175 21.37 -5.78 14.39
N LEU A 176 21.56 -6.33 13.18
CA LEU A 176 20.98 -7.61 12.75
C LEU A 176 21.81 -8.82 13.16
N LEU A 177 23.06 -8.61 13.59
CA LEU A 177 23.96 -9.68 13.99
C LEU A 177 24.07 -9.79 15.52
N PRO A 178 24.29 -11.00 16.06
CA PRO A 178 24.65 -11.16 17.46
C PRO A 178 25.96 -10.43 17.76
N SER A 179 26.07 -9.84 18.96
CA SER A 179 27.28 -9.16 19.40
C SER A 179 27.55 -9.42 20.87
N SER A 180 28.80 -9.73 21.21
CA SER A 180 29.25 -9.86 22.61
C SER A 180 28.43 -10.84 23.44
N GLY A 181 28.07 -11.99 22.85
CA GLY A 181 27.27 -13.03 23.51
C GLY A 181 25.78 -12.68 23.67
N LYS A 182 25.31 -11.57 23.11
CA LYS A 182 23.90 -11.16 23.09
C LYS A 182 23.26 -11.45 21.74
N PRO A 183 21.94 -11.76 21.71
CA PRO A 183 21.21 -11.87 20.45
C PRO A 183 21.24 -10.54 19.67
N PRO A 184 20.89 -10.55 18.37
CA PRO A 184 20.72 -9.33 17.58
C PRO A 184 19.85 -8.31 18.30
N ALA A 185 20.23 -7.04 18.23
CA ALA A 185 19.44 -5.96 18.80
C ALA A 185 18.14 -5.71 18.02
N MET A 186 18.13 -6.09 16.73
CA MET A 186 16.98 -5.98 15.84
C MET A 186 16.71 -7.29 15.08
N PRO A 187 15.43 -7.63 14.83
CA PRO A 187 14.24 -6.87 15.23
C PRO A 187 13.92 -7.04 16.73
N LYS A 188 13.61 -5.92 17.40
CA LYS A 188 13.38 -5.91 18.85
C LYS A 188 12.13 -6.74 19.22
N ASP A 189 12.25 -7.55 20.26
CA ASP A 189 11.18 -8.39 20.82
C ASP A 189 10.53 -9.35 19.78
N LYS A 190 11.28 -9.71 18.74
CA LYS A 190 10.88 -10.63 17.67
C LYS A 190 12.00 -11.62 17.36
N GLU A 191 11.67 -12.65 16.60
CA GLU A 191 12.66 -13.59 16.09
C GLU A 191 13.69 -12.86 15.21
N PRO A 192 15.00 -13.17 15.34
CA PRO A 192 16.03 -12.67 14.46
C PRO A 192 15.71 -12.92 12.98
N LEU A 193 16.26 -12.06 12.10
CA LEU A 193 16.18 -12.30 10.67
C LEU A 193 16.87 -13.63 10.31
N LYS A 194 16.34 -14.30 9.29
CA LYS A 194 16.95 -15.52 8.77
C LYS A 194 18.28 -15.17 8.10
N GLU A 195 19.25 -16.09 8.17
CA GLU A 195 20.59 -15.88 7.62
C GLU A 195 20.56 -15.45 6.15
N PHE A 196 19.69 -16.05 5.33
CA PHE A 196 19.57 -15.66 3.91
C PHE A 196 19.05 -14.23 3.71
N GLN A 197 18.22 -13.71 4.62
CA GLN A 197 17.73 -12.32 4.56
C GLN A 197 18.85 -11.35 4.91
N ILE A 198 19.64 -11.67 5.94
CA ILE A 198 20.83 -10.89 6.33
C ILE A 198 21.86 -10.91 5.19
N ALA A 199 22.15 -12.08 4.61
CA ALA A 199 23.06 -12.23 3.49
C ALA A 199 22.62 -11.38 2.28
N LYS A 200 21.32 -11.38 1.97
CA LYS A 200 20.74 -10.58 0.88
C LYS A 200 20.87 -9.07 1.14
N ILE A 201 20.62 -8.61 2.37
CA ILE A 201 20.84 -7.21 2.77
C ILE A 201 22.32 -6.84 2.65
N ARG A 202 23.23 -7.69 3.15
CA ARG A 202 24.68 -7.47 3.07
C ARG A 202 25.15 -7.39 1.62
N GLN A 203 24.65 -8.28 0.75
CA GLN A 203 24.97 -8.27 -0.67
C GLN A 203 24.50 -6.98 -1.34
N TRP A 204 23.25 -6.58 -1.13
CA TRP A 204 22.73 -5.31 -1.67
C TRP A 204 23.56 -4.10 -1.21
N ILE A 205 23.96 -4.05 0.06
CA ILE A 205 24.85 -2.97 0.55
C ILE A 205 26.22 -3.04 -0.13
N SER A 206 26.79 -4.23 -0.30
CA SER A 206 28.07 -4.42 -1.00
C SER A 206 28.01 -3.99 -2.47
N GLU A 207 26.84 -4.13 -3.11
CA GLU A 207 26.57 -3.69 -4.49
C GLU A 207 26.33 -2.16 -4.60
N GLY A 208 26.42 -1.44 -3.47
CA GLY A 208 26.30 0.02 -3.42
C GLY A 208 24.97 0.53 -2.90
N ALA A 209 24.12 -0.34 -2.34
CA ALA A 209 22.85 0.01 -1.71
C ALA A 209 21.94 0.89 -2.58
N LYS A 210 21.81 0.58 -3.88
CA LYS A 210 21.06 1.43 -4.83
C LYS A 210 19.56 1.24 -4.71
N ASP A 211 18.79 2.32 -4.88
CA ASP A 211 17.35 2.28 -5.11
C ASP A 211 17.06 1.98 -6.58
N ASP A 212 16.37 0.87 -6.85
CA ASP A 212 15.87 0.49 -8.17
C ASP A 212 14.34 0.51 -8.23
N THR A 213 13.69 1.22 -7.31
CA THR A 213 12.24 1.45 -7.32
C THR A 213 11.82 2.05 -8.67
N PRO A 214 10.91 1.39 -9.42
CA PRO A 214 10.46 1.90 -10.72
C PRO A 214 9.86 3.29 -10.59
N ALA A 215 10.15 4.17 -11.55
CA ALA A 215 9.62 5.54 -11.55
C ALA A 215 8.08 5.59 -11.53
N SER A 216 7.41 4.58 -12.10
CA SER A 216 5.97 4.42 -12.03
C SER A 216 5.42 4.25 -10.61
N VAL A 217 6.27 3.87 -9.65
CA VAL A 217 5.91 3.72 -8.24
C VAL A 217 6.31 4.94 -7.43
N THR A 218 7.45 5.56 -7.73
CA THR A 218 7.99 6.72 -6.98
C THR A 218 7.36 8.05 -7.41
N LYS A 219 6.81 8.13 -8.63
CA LYS A 219 6.34 9.37 -9.25
C LYS A 219 5.01 9.17 -9.96
N VAL A 220 3.96 8.79 -9.24
CA VAL A 220 2.62 9.18 -9.72
C VAL A 220 2.51 10.67 -9.44
N GLN A 221 2.98 11.50 -10.38
CA GLN A 221 2.76 12.94 -10.30
C GLN A 221 1.30 13.15 -10.65
N ILE A 222 0.48 13.36 -9.62
CA ILE A 222 -0.90 13.81 -9.79
C ILE A 222 -0.95 15.27 -9.39
N ASP A 223 -1.10 16.12 -10.38
CA ASP A 223 -1.26 17.56 -10.25
C ASP A 223 -2.20 18.07 -11.36
N GLU A 224 -2.39 19.39 -11.45
CA GLU A 224 -3.29 19.97 -12.46
C GLU A 224 -2.81 19.71 -13.90
N ASP A 225 -1.50 19.64 -14.13
CA ASP A 225 -0.90 19.38 -15.44
C ASP A 225 -0.87 17.87 -15.78
N HIS A 226 -0.92 17.02 -14.76
CA HIS A 226 -0.90 15.56 -14.85
C HIS A 226 -2.08 14.96 -14.07
N PRO A 227 -3.32 15.15 -14.54
CA PRO A 227 -4.48 14.67 -13.81
C PRO A 227 -4.55 13.14 -13.84
N PRO A 228 -5.20 12.50 -12.85
CA PRO A 228 -5.30 11.05 -12.78
C PRO A 228 -6.04 10.50 -14.01
N PHE A 229 -5.51 9.42 -14.57
CA PHE A 229 -6.07 8.69 -15.70
C PHE A 229 -6.67 7.36 -15.24
N TYR A 230 -7.86 7.05 -15.73
CA TYR A 230 -8.63 5.89 -15.30
C TYR A 230 -8.79 4.89 -16.43
N ASP A 231 -8.06 3.78 -16.38
CA ASP A 231 -8.32 2.61 -17.24
C ASP A 231 -9.57 1.84 -16.79
N LEU A 232 -9.93 1.97 -15.50
CA LEU A 232 -11.08 1.34 -14.87
C LEU A 232 -11.85 2.40 -14.06
N PRO A 233 -13.17 2.26 -13.89
CA PRO A 233 -13.95 3.17 -13.06
C PRO A 233 -13.33 3.32 -11.66
N PRO A 234 -13.11 4.56 -11.19
CA PRO A 234 -12.55 4.77 -9.85
C PRO A 234 -13.52 4.32 -8.77
N VAL A 235 -12.96 3.98 -7.60
CA VAL A 235 -13.77 3.71 -6.41
C VAL A 235 -14.26 5.03 -5.84
N VAL A 236 -15.57 5.26 -5.91
CA VAL A 236 -16.23 6.39 -5.27
C VAL A 236 -16.49 6.05 -3.80
N THR A 237 -15.85 6.77 -2.88
CA THR A 237 -15.99 6.57 -1.42
C THR A 237 -16.82 7.66 -0.74
N ALA A 238 -16.92 8.83 -1.36
CA ALA A 238 -17.68 9.97 -0.90
C ALA A 238 -18.33 10.74 -2.06
N LEU A 239 -19.46 11.37 -1.78
CA LEU A 239 -20.17 12.29 -2.66
C LEU A 239 -20.94 13.33 -1.85
N ALA A 240 -21.14 14.52 -2.41
CA ALA A 240 -21.93 15.58 -1.77
C ALA A 240 -22.60 16.47 -2.81
N TYR A 241 -23.83 16.90 -2.54
CA TYR A 241 -24.48 17.94 -3.34
C TYR A 241 -24.10 19.32 -2.81
N SER A 242 -23.98 20.30 -3.72
CA SER A 242 -23.85 21.70 -3.34
C SER A 242 -25.12 22.19 -2.61
N PRO A 243 -25.05 23.23 -1.76
CA PRO A 243 -26.21 23.75 -1.04
C PRO A 243 -27.35 24.21 -1.96
N ASP A 244 -27.02 24.70 -3.15
CA ASP A 244 -27.98 25.10 -4.18
C ASP A 244 -28.45 23.93 -5.08
N SER A 245 -27.98 22.71 -4.81
CA SER A 245 -28.30 21.47 -5.54
C SER A 245 -27.97 21.50 -7.04
N LYS A 246 -27.12 22.42 -7.50
CA LYS A 246 -26.71 22.49 -8.92
C LYS A 246 -25.49 21.65 -9.24
N MET A 247 -24.70 21.28 -8.23
CA MET A 247 -23.48 20.49 -8.41
C MET A 247 -23.49 19.25 -7.52
N LEU A 248 -22.83 18.22 -8.02
CA LEU A 248 -22.52 16.98 -7.31
C LEU A 248 -21.00 16.82 -7.31
N ALA A 249 -20.38 16.86 -6.14
CA ALA A 249 -18.98 16.51 -5.96
C ALA A 249 -18.87 14.99 -5.75
N VAL A 250 -17.98 14.36 -6.50
CA VAL A 250 -17.73 12.91 -6.46
C VAL A 250 -16.25 12.67 -6.22
N SER A 251 -15.92 11.81 -5.25
CA SER A 251 -14.53 11.41 -4.99
C SER A 251 -13.95 10.58 -6.13
N GLY A 252 -12.70 10.87 -6.49
CA GLY A 252 -11.85 10.08 -7.38
C GLY A 252 -10.52 9.72 -6.71
N TYR A 253 -9.54 9.30 -7.52
CA TYR A 253 -8.17 9.00 -7.09
C TYR A 253 -7.33 10.29 -7.12
N HIS A 254 -6.93 10.81 -5.96
CA HIS A 254 -6.27 12.14 -5.84
C HIS A 254 -7.09 13.33 -6.37
N GLU A 255 -8.41 13.20 -6.47
CA GLU A 255 -9.24 14.30 -6.97
C GLU A 255 -10.69 14.26 -6.48
N VAL A 256 -11.36 15.40 -6.57
CA VAL A 256 -12.83 15.52 -6.55
C VAL A 256 -13.31 15.98 -7.92
N VAL A 257 -14.19 15.20 -8.54
CA VAL A 257 -14.83 15.56 -9.81
C VAL A 257 -16.14 16.26 -9.51
N LEU A 258 -16.30 17.48 -10.02
CA LEU A 258 -17.54 18.24 -9.92
C LEU A 258 -18.40 17.98 -11.14
N HIS A 259 -19.60 17.44 -10.92
CA HIS A 259 -20.62 17.23 -11.94
C HIS A 259 -21.73 18.26 -11.80
N ARG A 260 -22.42 18.56 -12.89
CA ARG A 260 -23.74 19.19 -12.80
C ARG A 260 -24.73 18.17 -12.25
N ALA A 261 -25.58 18.60 -11.33
CA ALA A 261 -26.57 17.73 -10.69
C ALA A 261 -27.64 17.20 -11.67
N ASP A 262 -27.83 17.86 -12.82
CA ASP A 262 -28.71 17.42 -13.91
C ASP A 262 -28.11 16.30 -14.79
N GLY A 263 -26.87 15.88 -14.53
CA GLY A 263 -26.17 14.85 -15.29
C GLY A 263 -25.62 15.32 -16.65
N SER A 264 -25.74 16.61 -16.99
CA SER A 264 -25.29 17.14 -18.28
C SER A 264 -23.77 17.13 -18.48
N GLY A 265 -22.99 16.86 -17.42
CA GLY A 265 -21.56 16.59 -17.54
C GLY A 265 -20.72 17.08 -16.36
N ILE A 266 -19.41 17.08 -16.57
CA ILE A 266 -18.40 17.52 -15.61
C ILE A 266 -18.21 19.04 -15.72
N VAL A 267 -18.26 19.72 -14.58
CA VAL A 267 -17.99 21.16 -14.40
C VAL A 267 -16.50 21.41 -14.24
N GLY A 268 -15.79 20.53 -13.51
CA GLY A 268 -14.37 20.66 -13.25
C GLY A 268 -13.80 19.52 -12.43
N ARG A 269 -12.48 19.52 -12.29
CA ARG A 269 -11.71 18.56 -11.50
C ARG A 269 -10.90 19.33 -10.47
N LEU A 270 -11.00 18.95 -9.21
CA LEU A 270 -10.21 19.52 -8.13
C LEU A 270 -9.16 18.48 -7.73
N ILE A 271 -7.93 18.69 -8.20
CA ILE A 271 -6.82 17.78 -7.92
C ILE A 271 -6.26 18.08 -6.52
N GLY A 272 -6.04 17.04 -5.72
CA GLY A 272 -5.59 17.18 -4.33
C GLY A 272 -4.55 16.13 -3.95
N ALA A 273 -3.85 16.39 -2.84
CA ALA A 273 -2.76 15.52 -2.38
C ALA A 273 -3.23 14.19 -1.75
N SER A 274 -4.53 14.06 -1.46
CA SER A 274 -5.09 12.89 -0.79
C SER A 274 -5.39 11.79 -1.80
N GLU A 275 -4.65 10.68 -1.73
CA GLU A 275 -4.87 9.51 -2.58
C GLU A 275 -6.32 9.00 -2.53
N ARG A 276 -6.93 9.02 -1.34
CA ARG A 276 -8.29 8.53 -1.11
C ARG A 276 -9.10 9.51 -0.30
N ILE A 277 -10.20 9.98 -0.88
CA ILE A 277 -11.08 10.97 -0.27
C ILE A 277 -12.25 10.25 0.41
N GLN A 278 -12.26 10.25 1.74
CA GLN A 278 -13.25 9.52 2.53
C GLN A 278 -14.52 10.31 2.82
N ASP A 279 -14.46 11.64 2.70
CA ASP A 279 -15.58 12.52 2.95
C ASP A 279 -15.47 13.79 2.10
N ILE A 280 -16.61 14.36 1.73
CA ILE A 280 -16.73 15.59 0.96
C ILE A 280 -17.88 16.40 1.56
N ALA A 281 -17.62 17.68 1.81
CA ALA A 281 -18.66 18.62 2.20
C ALA A 281 -18.47 19.92 1.43
N PHE A 282 -19.58 20.54 1.07
CA PHE A 282 -19.57 21.92 0.62
C PHE A 282 -19.62 22.86 1.83
N SER A 283 -18.94 24.00 1.70
CA SER A 283 -19.15 25.15 2.56
C SER A 283 -20.63 25.59 2.51
N PRO A 284 -21.18 26.19 3.58
CA PRO A 284 -22.57 26.66 3.58
C PRO A 284 -22.87 27.70 2.49
N ASP A 285 -21.88 28.48 2.06
CA ASP A 285 -21.98 29.45 0.98
C ASP A 285 -21.76 28.85 -0.42
N GLY A 286 -21.47 27.55 -0.51
CA GLY A 286 -21.36 26.80 -1.76
C GLY A 286 -20.11 27.14 -2.58
N LYS A 287 -19.11 27.77 -1.96
CA LYS A 287 -17.83 28.13 -2.58
C LYS A 287 -16.69 27.22 -2.13
#